data_AF-A0A060BQM4-F1
#
_entry.id   AF-A0A060BQM4-F1
#
_cell.length_a   1.000
_cell.length_b   1.000
_cell.length_c   1.000
_cell.angle_alpha   90.00
_cell.angle_beta   90.00
_cell.angle_gamma   90.00
#
_symmetry.space_group_name_H-M   'P 1'
#
loop_
_entity.id
_entity.type
_entity.pdbx_description
1 polymer ?
#
loop_
_entity_poly.entity_id
_entity_poly.type
_entity_poly.pdbx_seq_one_letter_code
_entity_poly.pdbx_strand_id
1 'polypeptide(L)'
;GEIEIGSRWTRQINGGHVASDYLNNIALGICLVGDFNRDVPKKAQLAALEELIDYLRKRCGKVKGHNIVVLGHKQINPKPTDCPGDRFPLKWLNREFKN
;
A
#
# COMPACT_ATOMS: atom_id res chain seq x y z
N GLY A 1 0.40 3.47 15.04
CA GLY A 1 1.27 3.67 13.88
C GLY A 1 2.57 2.91 14.04
N GLU A 2 2.59 1.87 14.86
CA GLU A 2 3.70 0.92 14.87
C GLU A 2 3.71 0.18 13.52
N ILE A 3 4.91 -0.14 13.05
CA ILE A 3 5.14 -0.80 11.76
C ILE A 3 5.76 -2.16 12.04
N GLU A 4 5.07 -3.21 11.62
CA GLU A 4 5.56 -4.59 11.67
C GLU A 4 5.96 -5.04 10.28
N ILE A 5 7.18 -5.57 10.12
CA ILE A 5 7.76 -5.93 8.82
C ILE A 5 8.23 -7.38 8.84
N GLY A 6 7.59 -8.23 8.04
CA GLY A 6 8.06 -9.60 7.79
C GLY A 6 9.23 -9.66 6.80
N SER A 7 10.03 -10.73 6.85
CA SER A 7 11.23 -10.87 6.01
C SER A 7 10.97 -11.30 4.55
N ARG A 8 9.71 -11.46 4.13
CA ARG A 8 9.36 -12.04 2.82
C ARG A 8 9.70 -11.13 1.64
N TRP A 9 9.57 -9.81 1.82
CA TRP A 9 9.74 -8.84 0.73
C TRP A 9 11.20 -8.69 0.31
N THR A 10 12.14 -8.67 1.26
CA THR A 10 13.59 -8.60 0.95
C THR A 10 14.09 -9.85 0.25
N ARG A 11 13.42 -10.98 0.47
CA ARG A 11 13.67 -12.26 -0.21
C ARG A 11 12.91 -12.39 -1.53
N GLN A 12 12.13 -11.37 -1.92
CA GLN A 12 11.25 -11.37 -3.10
C GLN A 12 10.37 -12.62 -3.21
N ILE A 13 9.84 -13.08 -2.07
CA ILE A 13 8.90 -14.20 -2.07
C ILE A 13 7.52 -13.67 -2.45
N ASN A 14 6.86 -14.39 -3.36
CA ASN A 14 5.52 -14.08 -3.83
C ASN A 14 4.55 -13.74 -2.66
N GLY A 15 3.81 -12.64 -2.82
CA GLY A 15 2.79 -12.20 -1.90
C GLY A 15 1.49 -13.00 -2.00
N GLY A 16 0.50 -12.59 -1.22
CA GLY A 16 -0.89 -13.06 -1.31
C GLY A 16 -1.87 -11.93 -0.98
N HIS A 17 -1.48 -10.71 -1.32
CA HIS A 17 -2.13 -9.46 -0.88
C HIS A 17 -3.12 -8.90 -1.91
N VAL A 18 -3.06 -9.36 -3.17
CA VAL A 18 -4.00 -9.02 -4.24
C VAL A 18 -4.36 -10.27 -5.05
N ALA A 19 -5.53 -10.31 -5.69
CA ALA A 19 -5.96 -11.47 -6.50
C ALA A 19 -5.27 -11.53 -7.87
N SER A 20 -3.93 -11.45 -7.91
CA SER A 20 -3.10 -11.50 -9.11
C SER A 20 -1.70 -11.99 -8.78
N ASP A 21 -1.28 -13.11 -9.37
CA ASP A 21 0.07 -13.66 -9.19
C ASP A 21 1.15 -12.71 -9.69
N TYR A 22 0.88 -12.02 -10.80
CA TYR A 22 1.78 -11.00 -11.33
C TYR A 22 2.02 -9.88 -10.32
N LEU A 23 0.95 -9.29 -9.76
CA LEU A 23 1.08 -8.20 -8.79
C LEU A 23 1.64 -8.69 -7.45
N ASN A 24 1.32 -9.90 -7.01
CA ASN A 24 1.92 -10.49 -5.82
C ASN A 24 3.44 -10.71 -5.99
N ASN A 25 3.93 -10.86 -7.23
CA ASN A 25 5.35 -11.01 -7.54
C ASN A 25 6.10 -9.67 -7.67
N ILE A 26 5.44 -8.60 -8.13
CA ILE A 26 6.11 -7.32 -8.42
C ILE A 26 5.78 -6.17 -7.47
N ALA A 27 4.80 -6.33 -6.57
CA ALA A 27 4.34 -5.27 -5.68
C ALA A 27 4.46 -5.64 -4.20
N LEU A 28 4.60 -4.61 -3.36
CA LEU A 28 4.58 -4.71 -1.91
C LEU A 28 3.17 -4.41 -1.39
N GLY A 29 2.65 -5.29 -0.53
CA GLY A 29 1.38 -5.05 0.18
C GLY A 29 1.63 -4.39 1.53
N ILE A 30 1.00 -3.23 1.76
CA ILE A 30 0.98 -2.56 3.06
C ILE A 30 -0.43 -2.67 3.64
N CYS A 31 -0.55 -3.22 4.84
CA CYS A 31 -1.84 -3.40 5.53
C CYS A 31 -1.93 -2.46 6.72
N LEU A 32 -2.99 -1.65 6.78
CA LEU A 32 -3.32 -0.87 7.96
C LEU A 32 -4.38 -1.62 8.76
N VAL A 33 -4.06 -1.95 10.01
CA VAL A 33 -4.99 -2.66 10.91
C VAL A 33 -6.19 -1.77 11.23
N GLY A 34 -7.38 -2.23 10.85
CA GLY A 34 -8.66 -1.56 11.12
C GLY A 34 -9.73 -1.96 10.10
N ASP A 35 -10.99 -1.67 10.43
CA ASP A 35 -12.11 -1.71 9.49
C ASP A 35 -12.46 -0.28 9.07
N PHE A 36 -11.92 0.16 7.94
CA PHE A 36 -12.17 1.51 7.44
C PHE A 36 -13.42 1.63 6.56
N ASN A 37 -14.34 0.65 6.60
CA ASN A 37 -15.73 0.91 6.24
C ASN A 37 -16.48 1.56 7.41
N ARG A 38 -16.08 1.24 8.65
CA ARG A 38 -16.68 1.75 9.88
C ARG A 38 -15.93 2.97 10.44
N ASP A 39 -14.60 2.91 10.48
CA ASP A 39 -13.77 3.93 11.12
C ASP A 39 -12.86 4.66 10.12
N VAL A 40 -12.18 5.69 10.57
CA VAL A 40 -11.09 6.33 9.79
C VAL A 40 -9.73 5.89 10.36
N PRO A 41 -8.68 5.79 9.53
CA PRO A 41 -7.33 5.53 10.03
C PRO A 41 -6.92 6.56 11.08
N LYS A 42 -6.26 6.12 12.16
CA LYS A 42 -5.71 7.04 13.16
C LYS A 42 -4.62 7.90 12.51
N LYS A 43 -4.47 9.16 12.95
CA LYS A 43 -3.41 10.07 12.45
C LYS A 43 -2.02 9.42 12.48
N ALA A 44 -1.70 8.69 13.55
CA ALA A 44 -0.43 7.98 13.67
C ALA A 44 -0.27 6.81 12.67
N GLN A 45 -1.35 6.21 12.15
CA GLN A 45 -1.27 5.21 11.09
C GLN A 45 -0.98 5.87 9.73
N LEU A 46 -1.58 7.04 9.46
CA LEU A 46 -1.33 7.77 8.22
C LEU A 46 0.09 8.33 8.16
N ALA A 47 0.59 8.89 9.27
CA ALA A 47 1.98 9.36 9.35
C ALA A 47 2.98 8.21 9.13
N ALA A 48 2.78 7.07 9.80
CA ALA A 48 3.62 5.89 9.60
C ALA A 48 3.54 5.33 8.17
N LEU A 49 2.35 5.36 7.55
CA LEU A 49 2.16 4.95 6.16
C LEU A 49 2.94 5.87 5.20
N GLU A 50 2.90 7.18 5.41
CA GLU A 50 3.63 8.17 4.62
C GLU A 50 5.14 7.97 4.72
N GLU A 51 5.68 7.86 5.95
CA GLU A 51 7.10 7.59 6.18
C GLU A 51 7.54 6.27 5.53
N LEU A 52 6.72 5.21 5.63
CA LEU A 52 7.02 3.91 5.04
C LEU A 52 7.03 3.97 3.50
N ILE A 53 6.06 4.65 2.88
CA ILE A 53 6.01 4.80 1.42
C ILE A 53 7.24 5.57 0.92
N ASP A 54 7.61 6.65 1.60
CA ASP A 54 8.79 7.45 1.25
C ASP A 54 10.09 6.65 1.39
N TYR A 55 10.23 5.90 2.48
CA TYR A 55 11.35 4.98 2.67
C TYR A 55 11.42 3.95 1.53
N LEU A 56 10.30 3.31 1.18
CA LEU A 56 10.26 2.29 0.14
C LEU A 56 10.56 2.87 -1.25
N ARG A 57 10.06 4.06 -1.59
CA ARG A 57 10.40 4.77 -2.83
C ARG A 57 11.90 5.05 -2.94
N LYS A 58 12.52 5.52 -1.85
CA LYS A 58 13.98 5.73 -1.79
C LYS A 58 14.75 4.41 -1.90
N ARG A 59 14.29 3.36 -1.21
CA ARG A 59 14.98 2.06 -1.13
C ARG A 59 14.91 1.25 -2.42
N CYS A 60 13.79 1.32 -3.14
CA CYS A 60 13.51 0.55 -4.35
C CYS A 60 13.77 1.35 -5.63
N GLY A 61 13.88 2.68 -5.55
CA GLY A 61 14.20 3.54 -6.68
C GLY A 61 13.03 3.79 -7.63
N LYS A 62 13.36 4.08 -8.89
CA LYS A 62 12.38 4.42 -9.94
C LYS A 62 12.02 3.22 -10.79
N VAL A 63 10.76 3.17 -11.23
CA VAL A 63 10.26 2.19 -12.20
C VAL A 63 9.97 2.90 -13.50
N LYS A 64 10.64 2.50 -14.59
CA LYS A 64 10.52 3.14 -15.91
C LYS A 64 10.72 4.67 -15.87
N GLY A 65 11.62 5.16 -15.02
CA GLY A 65 11.91 6.60 -14.88
C GLY A 65 10.94 7.38 -13.99
N HIS A 66 9.89 6.75 -13.47
CA HIS A 66 8.90 7.36 -12.58
C HIS A 66 9.02 6.84 -11.15
N ASN A 67 8.42 7.56 -10.19
CA ASN A 67 8.25 7.05 -8.84
C ASN A 67 7.42 5.75 -8.85
N ILE A 68 7.61 4.92 -7.83
CA ILE A 68 6.78 3.73 -7.63
C ILE A 68 5.34 4.19 -7.40
N VAL A 69 4.42 3.64 -8.19
CA VAL A 69 2.97 3.90 -8.11
C VAL A 69 2.45 3.40 -6.75
N VAL A 70 1.60 4.18 -6.10
CA VAL A 70 0.93 3.80 -4.85
C VAL A 70 -0.58 3.82 -5.08
N LEU A 71 -1.25 2.70 -4.83
CA LEU A 71 -2.69 2.53 -5.04
C LEU A 71 -3.31 1.80 -3.84
N GLY A 72 -4.55 2.16 -3.51
CA GLY A 72 -5.38 1.37 -2.62
C GLY A 72 -5.84 0.08 -3.27
N HIS A 73 -6.15 -0.93 -2.46
CA HIS A 73 -6.47 -2.27 -2.94
C HIS A 73 -7.63 -2.29 -3.95
N LYS A 74 -8.73 -1.56 -3.70
CA LYS A 74 -9.86 -1.43 -4.63
C LYS A 74 -9.53 -0.75 -5.96
N GLN A 75 -8.41 -0.04 -6.08
CA GLN A 75 -8.00 0.61 -7.33
C GLN A 75 -7.19 -0.31 -8.25
N ILE A 76 -6.69 -1.43 -7.74
CA ILE A 76 -5.75 -2.31 -8.46
C ILE A 76 -6.17 -3.79 -8.49
N ASN A 77 -7.06 -4.21 -7.59
CA ASN A 77 -7.49 -5.60 -7.50
C ASN A 77 -8.36 -5.98 -8.72
N PRO A 78 -8.03 -7.07 -9.45
CA PRO A 78 -8.89 -7.59 -10.52
C PRO A 78 -10.27 -8.03 -10.02
N LYS A 79 -10.39 -8.38 -8.75
CA LYS A 79 -11.66 -8.76 -8.10
C LYS A 79 -12.16 -7.59 -7.24
N PRO A 80 -13.47 -7.28 -7.26
CA PRO A 80 -14.05 -6.29 -6.37
C PRO A 80 -13.70 -6.57 -4.90
N THR A 81 -13.36 -5.52 -4.18
CA THR A 81 -13.03 -5.58 -2.75
C THR A 81 -13.37 -4.26 -2.10
N ASP A 82 -13.84 -4.32 -0.85
CA ASP A 82 -14.09 -3.11 -0.06
C ASP A 82 -12.78 -2.46 0.41
N CYS A 83 -11.70 -3.23 0.50
CA CYS A 83 -10.39 -2.77 0.97
C CYS A 83 -9.84 -1.63 0.08
N PRO A 84 -9.29 -0.53 0.65
CA PRO A 84 -8.95 -0.33 2.05
C PRO A 84 -10.09 0.22 2.93
N GLY A 85 -11.34 0.17 2.47
CA GLY A 85 -12.51 0.70 3.16
C GLY A 85 -13.01 2.02 2.54
N ASP A 86 -14.29 2.31 2.68
CA ASP A 86 -14.91 3.52 2.09
C ASP A 86 -14.54 4.83 2.82
N ARG A 87 -14.16 4.73 4.09
CA ARG A 87 -13.70 5.86 4.91
C ARG A 87 -12.17 6.00 4.91
N PHE A 88 -11.45 5.11 4.23
CA PHE A 88 -10.02 5.32 3.98
C PHE A 88 -9.81 6.51 3.02
N PRO A 89 -8.87 7.44 3.31
CA PRO A 89 -8.74 8.67 2.55
C PRO A 89 -7.99 8.47 1.21
N LEU A 90 -8.57 7.72 0.26
CA LEU A 90 -7.96 7.44 -1.06
C LEU A 90 -7.63 8.71 -1.86
N LYS A 91 -8.46 9.75 -1.75
CA LYS A 91 -8.19 11.04 -2.41
C LYS A 91 -6.90 11.69 -1.91
N TRP A 92 -6.63 11.58 -0.61
CA TRP A 92 -5.35 12.05 -0.04
C TRP A 92 -4.20 11.18 -0.56
N LEU A 93 -4.31 9.85 -0.49
CA LEU A 93 -3.28 8.93 -0.97
C LEU A 93 -2.87 9.21 -2.43
N ASN A 94 -3.86 9.36 -3.31
CA ASN A 94 -3.65 9.64 -4.73
C ASN A 94 -3.02 11.02 -4.99
N ARG A 95 -3.31 12.01 -4.14
CA ARG A 95 -2.75 13.36 -4.25
C ARG A 95 -1.30 13.38 -3.76
N GLU A 96 -1.05 12.77 -2.60
CA GLU A 96 0.26 12.78 -1.94
C GLU A 96 1.30 11.99 -2.73
N PHE A 97 0.91 10.82 -3.23
CA PHE A 97 1.83 9.90 -3.89
C PHE A 97 1.62 9.83 -5.40
N LYS A 98 1.18 10.93 -6.02
CA LYS A 98 1.04 11.03 -7.47
C LYS A 98 2.39 10.76 -8.16
N ASN A 99 2.34 10.05 -9.29
CA ASN A 99 3.50 9.78 -10.14
C ASN A 99 3.85 10.94 -11.06
#